data_AF-A0A3A8SCC1-F1
#
_entry.id   AF-A0A3A8SCC1-F1
#
_cell.length_a   1.000
_cell.length_b   1.000
_cell.length_c   1.000
_cell.angle_alpha   90.00
_cell.angle_beta   90.00
_cell.angle_gamma   90.00
#
_symmetry.space_group_name_H-M   'P 1'
#
loop_
_entity.id
_entity.type
_entity.pdbx_description
1 polymer ?
#
loop_
_entity_poly.entity_id
_entity_poly.type
_entity_poly.pdbx_seq_one_letter_code
_entity_poly.pdbx_strand_id
1 'polypeptide(L)'
;KYTRRFRYLLVDEFQDTNMAQLDVLKLMAGESRNVCAEGDDDQCIYSWRGAEVRNILHFDHFFPGGKEVRLEQNYRSVQMVLDAANAVIAKNPERKAKQMWTDRKGGPKVKVVACPNDEEEARFVAHEIQ
;
A
#
# COMPACT_ATOMS: atom_id res chain seq x y z
N LYS A 1 -31.33 -2.21 -7.29
CA LYS A 1 -31.31 -3.35 -6.33
C LYS A 1 -30.05 -3.34 -5.45
N TYR A 2 -28.86 -3.39 -6.05
CA TYR A 2 -27.59 -3.44 -5.31
C TYR A 2 -27.21 -2.13 -4.59
N THR A 3 -27.36 -0.97 -5.25
CA THR A 3 -27.13 0.36 -4.65
C THR A 3 -27.96 0.62 -3.39
N ARG A 4 -29.18 0.06 -3.30
CA ARG A 4 -30.03 0.14 -2.10
C ARG A 4 -29.61 -0.82 -0.99
N ARG A 5 -29.01 -1.95 -1.35
CA ARG A 5 -28.54 -2.98 -0.40
C ARG A 5 -27.20 -2.58 0.20
N PHE A 6 -26.26 -2.16 -0.63
CA PHE A 6 -24.91 -1.74 -0.23
C PHE A 6 -24.85 -0.22 -0.19
N ARG A 7 -25.30 0.34 0.94
CA ARG A 7 -25.34 1.79 1.16
C ARG A 7 -23.98 2.39 1.48
N TYR A 8 -23.03 1.57 1.92
CA TYR A 8 -21.65 1.93 2.23
C TYR A 8 -20.76 0.82 1.69
N LEU A 9 -19.70 1.22 0.98
CA LEU A 9 -18.75 0.32 0.36
C LEU A 9 -17.38 0.58 0.98
N LEU A 10 -16.74 -0.49 1.45
CA LEU A 10 -15.37 -0.45 1.93
C LEU A 10 -14.52 -1.27 0.97
N VAL A 11 -13.42 -0.69 0.51
CA VAL A 11 -12.47 -1.35 -0.39
C VAL A 11 -11.09 -1.25 0.23
N ASP A 12 -10.50 -2.40 0.48
CA ASP A 12 -9.13 -2.56 0.94
C ASP A 12 -8.22 -2.83 -0.28
N GLU A 13 -6.92 -2.58 -0.15
CA GLU A 13 -5.89 -2.77 -1.18
C GLU A 13 -6.24 -2.07 -2.51
N PHE A 14 -6.76 -0.84 -2.43
CA PHE A 14 -7.30 -0.13 -3.60
C PHE A 14 -6.25 0.18 -4.68
N GLN A 15 -4.98 0.28 -4.30
CA GLN A 15 -3.87 0.48 -5.23
C GLN A 15 -3.73 -0.64 -6.25
N ASP A 16 -4.20 -1.86 -5.94
CA ASP A 16 -4.06 -3.03 -6.81
C ASP A 16 -5.30 -3.31 -7.67
N THR A 17 -6.25 -2.36 -7.69
CA THR A 17 -7.45 -2.47 -8.51
C THR A 17 -7.17 -2.17 -9.98
N ASN A 18 -7.81 -2.93 -10.88
CA ASN A 18 -7.84 -2.64 -12.30
C ASN A 18 -9.08 -1.79 -12.69
N MET A 19 -9.10 -1.30 -13.93
CA MET A 19 -10.20 -0.45 -14.42
C MET A 19 -11.58 -1.13 -14.36
N ALA A 20 -11.67 -2.43 -14.61
CA ALA A 20 -12.94 -3.15 -14.55
C ALA A 20 -13.47 -3.23 -13.11
N GLN A 21 -12.60 -3.45 -12.11
CA GLN A 21 -12.95 -3.42 -10.70
C GLN A 21 -13.41 -2.02 -10.27
N LEU A 22 -12.73 -0.97 -10.73
CA LEU A 22 -13.14 0.42 -10.50
C LEU A 22 -14.54 0.70 -11.10
N ASP A 23 -14.83 0.22 -12.31
CA ASP A 23 -16.12 0.44 -12.95
C ASP A 23 -17.25 -0.30 -12.23
N VAL A 24 -17.01 -1.53 -11.76
CA VAL A 24 -17.95 -2.24 -10.89
C VAL A 24 -18.21 -1.46 -9.60
N LEU A 25 -17.16 -0.92 -8.98
CA LEU A 25 -17.29 -0.12 -7.76
C LEU A 25 -18.14 1.14 -8.00
N LYS A 26 -17.91 1.87 -9.09
CA LYS A 26 -18.70 3.05 -9.48
C LYS A 26 -20.18 2.70 -9.65
N LEU A 27 -20.48 1.59 -10.32
CA LEU A 27 -21.86 1.11 -10.51
C LEU A 27 -22.52 0.70 -9.18
N MET A 28 -21.76 0.07 -8.28
CA MET A 28 -22.26 -0.31 -6.95
C MET A 28 -22.50 0.89 -6.04
N ALA A 29 -21.63 1.91 -6.11
CA ALA A 29 -21.75 3.14 -5.33
C ALA A 29 -22.95 3.99 -5.75
N GLY A 30 -23.26 3.99 -7.05
CA GLY A 30 -24.36 4.75 -7.63
C GLY A 30 -24.31 6.23 -7.27
N GLU A 31 -25.48 6.84 -7.07
CA GLU A 31 -25.59 8.26 -6.70
C GLU A 31 -25.13 8.57 -5.27
N SER A 32 -25.18 7.59 -4.36
CA SER A 32 -24.82 7.79 -2.95
C SER A 32 -23.33 8.05 -2.75
N ARG A 33 -22.47 7.44 -3.60
CA ARG A 33 -21.01 7.56 -3.58
C ARG A 33 -20.37 7.36 -2.19
N ASN A 34 -21.02 6.58 -1.33
CA ASN A 34 -20.55 6.24 0.00
C ASN A 34 -19.46 5.17 -0.08
N VAL A 35 -18.29 5.54 -0.60
CA VAL A 35 -17.13 4.68 -0.77
C VAL A 35 -16.04 5.13 0.21
N CYS A 36 -15.56 4.20 1.02
CA CYS A 36 -14.31 4.31 1.75
C CYS A 36 -13.32 3.36 1.08
N ALA A 37 -12.23 3.89 0.56
CA ALA A 37 -11.15 3.09 0.00
C ALA A 37 -9.88 3.32 0.83
N GLU A 38 -9.18 2.23 1.11
CA GLU A 38 -7.88 2.23 1.74
C GLU A 38 -6.86 1.61 0.79
N GLY A 39 -5.64 2.11 0.84
CA GLY A 39 -4.53 1.57 0.08
C GLY A 39 -3.30 2.47 0.16
N ASP A 40 -2.22 1.98 -0.42
CA ASP A 40 -0.92 2.65 -0.45
C ASP A 40 -0.34 2.58 -1.86
N ASP A 41 -0.19 3.72 -2.53
CA ASP A 41 0.40 3.78 -3.88
C ASP A 41 1.83 3.22 -3.94
N ASP A 42 2.60 3.28 -2.85
CA ASP A 42 3.94 2.69 -2.77
C ASP A 42 3.92 1.14 -2.72
N GLN A 43 2.75 0.54 -2.49
CA GLN A 43 2.55 -0.90 -2.37
C GLN A 43 1.80 -1.51 -3.57
N CYS A 44 1.63 -0.77 -4.67
CA CYS A 44 1.05 -1.30 -5.90
C CYS A 44 2.04 -2.26 -6.60
N ILE A 45 1.76 -3.57 -6.53
CA ILE A 45 2.65 -4.62 -7.07
C ILE A 45 1.97 -5.53 -8.10
N TYR A 46 0.68 -5.35 -8.37
CA TYR A 46 -0.08 -6.15 -9.32
C TYR A 46 -0.23 -5.52 -10.72
N SER A 47 0.65 -4.59 -11.10
CA SER A 47 0.59 -3.93 -12.43
C SER A 47 0.64 -4.93 -13.60
N TRP A 48 1.40 -6.03 -13.45
CA TRP A 48 1.46 -7.13 -14.42
C TRP A 48 0.11 -7.84 -14.62
N ARG A 49 -0.82 -7.72 -13.66
CA ARG A 49 -2.19 -8.25 -13.70
C ARG A 49 -3.22 -7.16 -14.07
N GLY A 50 -2.74 -6.00 -14.50
CA GLY A 50 -3.56 -4.86 -14.93
C GLY A 50 -4.01 -3.94 -13.79
N ALA A 51 -3.41 -4.03 -12.60
CA ALA A 51 -3.62 -3.00 -11.57
C ALA A 51 -3.21 -1.62 -12.10
N GLU A 52 -4.01 -0.61 -11.78
CA GLU A 52 -3.82 0.76 -12.24
C GLU A 52 -3.67 1.68 -11.02
N VAL A 53 -2.43 2.04 -10.68
CA VAL A 53 -2.11 2.90 -9.53
C VAL A 53 -2.79 4.28 -9.62
N ARG A 54 -3.11 4.74 -10.83
CA ARG A 54 -3.89 5.97 -11.04
C ARG A 54 -5.27 5.93 -10.38
N ASN A 55 -5.83 4.74 -10.14
CA ASN A 55 -7.10 4.59 -9.42
C ASN A 55 -7.03 5.20 -8.02
N ILE A 56 -5.96 4.91 -7.26
CA ILE A 56 -5.77 5.46 -5.92
C ILE A 56 -5.21 6.88 -5.95
N LEU A 57 -4.33 7.20 -6.90
CA LEU A 57 -3.76 8.56 -7.03
C LEU A 57 -4.83 9.60 -7.39
N HIS A 58 -5.83 9.22 -8.18
CA HIS A 58 -6.92 10.09 -8.65
C HIS A 58 -8.29 9.66 -8.11
N PHE A 59 -8.33 9.13 -6.89
CA PHE A 59 -9.57 8.68 -6.25
C PHE A 59 -10.66 9.77 -6.25
N ASP A 60 -10.25 11.02 -5.98
CA ASP A 60 -11.11 12.21 -5.94
C ASP A 60 -11.75 12.55 -7.29
N HIS A 61 -11.10 12.21 -8.41
CA HIS A 61 -11.69 12.36 -9.74
C HIS A 61 -12.86 11.40 -9.95
N PHE A 62 -12.80 10.19 -9.37
CA PHE A 62 -13.86 9.18 -9.51
C PHE A 62 -14.97 9.34 -8.47
N PHE A 63 -14.62 9.79 -7.27
CA PHE A 63 -15.52 10.00 -6.14
C PHE A 63 -15.33 11.41 -5.54
N PRO A 64 -15.84 12.45 -6.22
CA PRO A 64 -15.63 13.84 -5.81
C PRO A 64 -16.32 14.15 -4.49
N GLY A 65 -15.70 15.02 -3.69
CA GLY A 65 -16.14 15.37 -2.33
C GLY A 65 -15.68 14.40 -1.25
N GLY A 66 -14.84 13.41 -1.60
CA GLY A 66 -14.21 12.51 -0.65
C GLY A 66 -13.26 13.25 0.31
N LYS A 67 -13.12 12.70 1.52
CA LYS A 67 -12.15 13.16 2.51
C LYS A 67 -10.92 12.25 2.46
N GLU A 68 -9.75 12.83 2.21
CA GLU A 68 -8.48 12.11 2.35
C GLU A 68 -8.01 12.13 3.81
N VAL A 69 -7.61 10.97 4.31
CA VAL A 69 -7.00 10.80 5.64
C VAL A 69 -5.69 10.06 5.44
N ARG A 70 -4.59 10.61 5.98
CA ARG A 70 -3.26 10.04 5.85
C ARG A 70 -2.82 9.44 7.17
N LEU A 71 -2.41 8.18 7.14
CA LEU A 71 -1.95 7.43 8.31
C LEU A 71 -0.44 7.19 8.18
N GLU A 72 0.36 8.07 8.76
CA GLU A 72 1.83 8.03 8.62
C GLU A 72 2.55 7.42 9.82
N GLN A 73 1.83 7.21 10.92
CA GLN A 73 2.37 6.48 12.06
C GLN A 73 2.31 4.98 11.79
N ASN A 74 3.47 4.36 11.70
CA ASN A 74 3.63 2.93 11.57
C ASN A 74 3.71 2.27 12.97
N TYR A 75 2.84 1.31 13.20
CA TYR A 75 2.77 0.56 14.45
C TYR A 75 3.47 -0.81 14.38
N ARG A 76 3.98 -1.22 13.20
CA ARG A 76 4.55 -2.56 12.94
C ARG A 76 6.06 -2.61 13.14
N SER A 77 6.78 -1.62 12.64
CA SER A 77 8.24 -1.61 12.49
C SER A 77 8.89 -0.57 13.39
N VAL A 78 10.18 -0.74 13.68
CA VAL A 78 11.01 0.26 14.39
C VAL A 78 11.55 1.30 13.42
N GLN A 79 11.97 2.46 13.94
CA GLN A 79 12.40 3.59 13.11
C GLN A 79 13.53 3.24 12.14
N MET A 80 14.50 2.41 12.55
CA MET A 80 15.59 1.95 11.68
C MET A 80 15.11 1.25 10.40
N VAL A 81 14.04 0.45 10.48
CA VAL A 81 13.45 -0.23 9.32
C VAL A 81 12.69 0.77 8.45
N LEU A 82 11.97 1.71 9.08
CA LEU A 82 11.25 2.76 8.37
C LEU A 82 12.17 3.72 7.65
N ASP A 83 13.32 4.07 8.24
CA ASP A 83 14.32 4.93 7.62
C ASP A 83 14.87 4.27 6.35
N ALA A 84 15.17 2.97 6.40
CA ALA A 84 15.59 2.22 5.22
C ALA A 84 14.48 2.18 4.14
N ALA A 85 13.24 1.89 4.53
CA ALA A 85 12.11 1.86 3.60
C ALA A 85 11.85 3.23 2.96
N ASN A 86 11.79 4.30 3.77
CA ASN A 86 11.63 5.68 3.33
C ASN A 86 12.74 6.11 2.36
N ALA A 87 14.00 5.72 2.64
CA ALA A 87 15.14 6.06 1.79
C ALA A 87 15.11 5.34 0.42
N VAL A 88 14.58 4.10 0.38
CA VAL A 88 14.41 3.37 -0.88
C VAL A 88 13.28 3.98 -1.71
N ILE A 89 12.10 4.15 -1.11
CA ILE A 89 10.90 4.61 -1.81
C ILE A 89 10.99 6.06 -2.29
N ALA A 90 11.80 6.91 -1.62
CA ALA A 90 12.03 8.29 -2.02
C ALA A 90 12.64 8.44 -3.43
N LYS A 91 13.17 7.36 -4.01
CA LYS A 91 13.73 7.35 -5.38
C LYS A 91 12.66 7.17 -6.47
N ASN A 92 11.45 6.77 -6.12
CA ASN A 92 10.39 6.54 -7.10
C ASN A 92 9.74 7.87 -7.54
N PRO A 93 9.56 8.10 -8.85
CA PRO A 93 8.78 9.23 -9.37
C PRO A 93 7.28 8.98 -9.19
N GLU A 94 6.47 10.05 -9.27
CA GLU A 94 5.00 9.99 -9.34
C GLU A 94 4.32 9.20 -8.20
N ARG A 95 4.46 9.70 -6.97
CA ARG A 95 3.86 9.14 -5.75
C ARG A 95 3.19 10.21 -4.90
N LYS A 96 2.29 9.81 -4.00
CA LYS A 96 1.82 10.69 -2.92
C LYS A 96 2.94 10.81 -1.89
N ALA A 97 3.58 11.99 -1.86
CA ALA A 97 4.70 12.25 -0.96
C ALA A 97 4.27 12.06 0.50
N LYS A 98 4.83 11.05 1.17
CA LYS A 98 4.58 10.68 2.57
C LYS A 98 5.85 10.15 3.26
N GLN A 99 5.91 10.30 4.58
CA GLN A 99 7.04 9.85 5.38
C GLN A 99 6.53 9.06 6.58
N MET A 100 6.86 7.76 6.62
CA MET A 100 6.44 6.89 7.71
C MET A 100 7.31 7.10 8.95
N TRP A 101 6.69 7.17 10.12
CA TRP A 101 7.39 7.31 11.42
C TRP A 101 6.80 6.36 12.46
N THR A 102 7.52 6.13 13.57
CA THR A 102 7.01 5.30 14.68
C THR A 102 7.42 5.82 16.05
N ASP A 103 6.61 5.54 17.06
CA ASP A 103 6.92 5.73 18.48
C ASP A 103 7.59 4.50 19.12
N ARG A 104 7.72 3.40 18.36
CA ARG A 104 8.42 2.18 18.79
C ARG A 104 9.92 2.44 18.93
N LYS A 105 10.45 2.21 20.13
CA LYS A 105 11.87 2.42 20.47
C LYS A 105 12.68 1.13 20.31
N GLY A 106 13.97 1.30 19.97
CA GLY A 106 14.94 0.21 19.89
C GLY A 106 14.84 -0.60 18.60
N GLY A 107 15.21 -1.87 18.69
CA GLY A 107 15.27 -2.80 17.57
C GLY A 107 16.69 -2.99 17.00
N PRO A 108 16.95 -4.14 16.35
CA PRO A 108 18.24 -4.43 15.77
C PRO A 108 18.53 -3.50 14.57
N LYS A 109 19.81 -3.37 14.23
CA LYS A 109 20.21 -2.75 12.96
C LYS A 109 19.74 -3.62 11.80
N VAL A 110 19.36 -3.00 10.69
CA VAL A 110 19.17 -3.70 9.42
C VAL A 110 20.51 -4.30 9.00
N LYS A 111 20.57 -5.64 8.85
CA LYS A 111 21.75 -6.36 8.38
C LYS A 111 21.66 -6.56 6.86
N VAL A 112 22.78 -6.41 6.17
CA VAL A 112 22.94 -6.81 4.77
C VAL A 112 24.09 -7.81 4.73
N VAL A 113 23.83 -9.02 4.22
CA VAL A 113 24.80 -10.11 4.16
C VAL A 113 24.96 -10.53 2.71
N ALA A 114 26.19 -10.49 2.20
CA ALA A 114 26.50 -10.96 0.86
C ALA A 114 26.94 -12.42 0.93
N CYS A 115 26.23 -13.29 0.20
CA CYS A 115 26.57 -14.70 0.08
C CYS A 115 27.16 -14.98 -1.31
N PRO A 116 28.10 -15.94 -1.44
CA PRO A 116 28.75 -16.23 -2.72
C PRO A 116 27.82 -16.93 -3.73
N ASN A 117 26.75 -17.60 -3.26
CA ASN A 117 25.73 -18.25 -4.08
C ASN A 117 24.43 -18.43 -3.26
N ASP A 118 23.39 -18.94 -3.91
CA ASP A 118 22.07 -19.23 -3.36
C ASP A 118 22.07 -20.33 -2.29
N GLU A 119 22.90 -21.36 -2.43
CA GLU A 119 23.05 -22.39 -1.41
C GLU A 119 23.60 -21.84 -0.08
N GLU A 120 24.61 -20.98 -0.12
CA GLU A 120 25.15 -20.33 1.08
C GLU A 120 24.18 -19.32 1.68
N GLU A 121 23.40 -18.60 0.86
CA GLU A 121 22.31 -17.75 1.35
C GLU A 121 21.26 -18.58 2.10
N ALA A 122 20.84 -19.72 1.52
CA ALA A 122 19.89 -20.63 2.14
C ALA A 122 20.44 -21.20 3.47
N ARG A 123 21.72 -21.60 3.51
CA ARG A 123 22.40 -22.04 4.74
C ARG A 123 22.44 -20.94 5.80
N PHE A 124 22.80 -19.71 5.41
CA PHE A 124 22.84 -18.56 6.31
C PHE A 124 21.47 -18.28 6.94
N VAL A 125 20.40 -18.23 6.13
CA VAL A 125 19.03 -18.01 6.62
C VAL A 125 18.58 -19.13 7.54
N ALA A 126 18.85 -20.39 7.19
CA ALA A 126 18.52 -21.54 8.04
C ALA A 126 19.23 -21.47 9.40
N HIS A 127 20.49 -21.00 9.42
CA HIS A 127 21.25 -20.85 10.66
C HIS A 127 20.75 -19.70 11.55
N GLU A 128 20.34 -18.55 10.98
CA GLU A 128 19.81 -17.41 11.77
C GLU A 128 18.44 -17.71 12.42
N ILE A 129 17.73 -18.76 11.98
CA ILE A 129 16.43 -19.16 12.55
C ILE A 129 16.58 -20.18 13.69
N GLN A 130 17.68 -20.93 13.74
CA GLN A 130 17.98 -21.94 14.77
C GLN A 130 18.37 -21.31 16.11
#